data_AF-A0A966QX39-F1
#
_entry.id   AF-A0A966QX39-F1
#
_cell.length_a   1.000
_cell.length_b   1.000
_cell.length_c   1.000
_cell.angle_alpha   90.00
_cell.angle_beta   90.00
_cell.angle_gamma   90.00
#
_symmetry.space_group_name_H-M   'P 1'
#
loop_
_entity.id
_entity.type
_entity.pdbx_description
1 polymer ?
#
loop_
_entity_poly.entity_id
_entity_poly.type
_entity_poly.pdbx_seq_one_letter_code
_entity_poly.pdbx_strand_id
1 'polypeptide(L)'
;MKLKKEDLGKVYLDYLEDSKVYFRYDPIDMPGYMFLHESVLNGYGLCPYIKIDMQEADISDTTRGQRRQWLESQDDKGELYYNLVDNIVKGQALDQISGELCTMEKEIDALVVKSLNEQQQAEYRTCIGILDDYVATAVKTKKVKEKYKTFVNKLSELCRILPLHVYLGAKYDLQILINDPRESSSDILVDMYVIDSYNTLIESYVKAKEKYEQKKRYTTNTINNLKNELYLYMTNQKNFYLKSKPRMTVQSGKYYKRWILLTEEERHERFRSFSEYYIDKYMVEECILDVGLRDQTVDHLYNLLVEGYTSKKMIYRDYTWNSSKGVIEHVKILRYNRETGEFWLNFTKAQAKSVNKRKSSSKSIFTKESEKVINEQILYYIIKQANVEGTSVQSDTDDHTETKDLLKEVLEHIKQKLKVKKLSQEDKMKIVEKFNEINQVVKRNSVQTQAQSV
;
A
#
# COMPACT_ATOMS: atom_id res chain seq x y z
N MET A 1 1.68 8.79 18.23
CA MET A 1 2.21 8.38 19.54
C MET A 1 2.50 6.89 19.48
N LYS A 2 3.74 6.43 19.73
CA LYS A 2 4.07 4.99 19.79
C LYS A 2 3.97 4.53 21.25
N LEU A 3 3.06 3.61 21.56
CA LEU A 3 2.94 2.99 22.89
C LEU A 3 4.20 2.17 23.21
N LYS A 4 4.62 2.15 24.48
CA LYS A 4 5.74 1.32 24.94
C LYS A 4 5.33 -0.15 24.95
N LYS A 5 6.30 -1.05 24.83
CA LYS A 5 6.08 -2.51 24.70
C LYS A 5 5.33 -3.12 25.90
N GLU A 6 5.52 -2.55 27.09
CA GLU A 6 4.85 -2.97 28.32
C GLU A 6 3.36 -2.57 28.35
N ASP A 7 3.01 -1.42 27.76
CA ASP A 7 1.62 -0.98 27.61
C ASP A 7 0.87 -1.82 26.57
N LEU A 8 1.57 -2.29 25.53
CA LEU A 8 0.99 -3.19 24.52
C LEU A 8 0.56 -4.54 25.12
N GLY A 9 1.33 -5.05 26.09
CA GLY A 9 1.02 -6.31 26.76
C GLY A 9 -0.23 -6.23 27.63
N LYS A 10 -0.43 -5.10 28.34
CA LYS A 10 -1.65 -4.85 29.11
C LYS A 10 -2.88 -4.70 28.22
N VAL A 11 -2.77 -3.88 27.16
CA VAL A 11 -3.86 -3.70 26.17
C VAL A 11 -4.29 -5.05 25.54
N TYR A 12 -3.34 -5.96 25.32
CA TYR A 12 -3.65 -7.29 24.80
C TYR A 12 -4.35 -8.19 25.83
N LEU A 13 -3.97 -8.13 27.10
CA LEU A 13 -4.62 -8.89 28.18
C LEU A 13 -6.04 -8.39 28.44
N ASP A 14 -6.23 -7.07 28.51
CA ASP A 14 -7.55 -6.44 28.65
C ASP A 14 -8.47 -6.87 27.48
N TYR A 15 -7.92 -6.93 26.26
CA TYR A 15 -8.67 -7.49 25.13
C TYR A 15 -9.01 -8.96 25.29
N LEU A 16 -8.11 -9.81 25.78
CA LEU A 16 -8.43 -11.23 25.97
C LEU A 16 -9.60 -11.41 26.95
N GLU A 17 -9.76 -10.49 27.91
CA GLU A 17 -10.92 -10.44 28.79
C GLU A 17 -12.16 -9.93 28.06
N ASP A 18 -12.09 -8.80 27.37
CA ASP A 18 -13.20 -8.24 26.57
C ASP A 18 -13.69 -9.22 25.49
N SER A 19 -12.78 -9.95 24.86
CA SER A 19 -13.05 -10.97 23.86
C SER A 19 -13.82 -12.15 24.46
N LYS A 20 -13.44 -12.60 25.66
CA LYS A 20 -14.19 -13.64 26.38
C LYS A 20 -15.60 -13.18 26.72
N VAL A 21 -15.75 -11.92 27.13
CA VAL A 21 -17.06 -11.31 27.41
C VAL A 21 -17.90 -11.27 26.13
N TYR A 22 -17.34 -10.79 25.02
CA TYR A 22 -18.01 -10.77 23.72
C TYR A 22 -18.49 -12.17 23.30
N PHE A 23 -17.60 -13.16 23.30
CA PHE A 23 -17.94 -14.53 22.87
C PHE A 23 -18.92 -15.24 23.79
N ARG A 24 -19.11 -14.75 25.03
CA ARG A 24 -20.14 -15.28 25.93
C ARG A 24 -21.56 -14.93 25.46
N TYR A 25 -21.72 -13.76 24.83
CA TYR A 25 -23.02 -13.27 24.37
C TYR A 25 -23.24 -13.46 22.86
N ASP A 26 -22.17 -13.66 22.09
CA ASP A 26 -22.21 -13.93 20.65
C ASP A 26 -22.94 -15.27 20.36
N PRO A 27 -23.99 -15.26 19.52
CA PRO A 27 -24.69 -16.49 19.13
C PRO A 27 -23.76 -17.48 18.42
N ILE A 28 -23.67 -18.71 18.94
CA ILE A 28 -22.79 -19.76 18.41
C ILE A 28 -23.16 -20.15 16.97
N ASP A 29 -24.46 -20.12 16.66
CA ASP A 29 -25.03 -20.46 15.37
C ASP A 29 -24.92 -19.32 14.33
N MET A 30 -24.70 -18.08 14.79
CA MET A 30 -24.56 -16.89 13.93
C MET A 30 -23.43 -15.99 14.45
N PRO A 31 -22.18 -16.47 14.40
CA PRO A 31 -21.05 -15.78 15.00
C PRO A 31 -20.74 -14.45 14.30
N GLY A 32 -20.46 -13.42 15.11
CA GLY A 32 -20.21 -12.06 14.60
C GLY A 32 -18.92 -11.93 13.79
N TYR A 33 -17.89 -12.70 14.14
CA TYR A 33 -16.61 -12.69 13.41
C TYR A 33 -16.73 -13.20 11.97
N MET A 34 -17.76 -13.99 11.63
CA MET A 34 -17.96 -14.48 10.27
C MET A 34 -18.39 -13.38 9.30
N PHE A 35 -18.99 -12.30 9.80
CA PHE A 35 -19.32 -11.13 8.96
C PHE A 35 -18.09 -10.36 8.50
N LEU A 36 -16.93 -10.61 9.10
CA LEU A 36 -15.65 -10.01 8.71
C LEU A 36 -14.95 -10.83 7.62
N HIS A 37 -15.48 -12.00 7.25
CA HIS A 37 -14.90 -12.79 6.18
C HIS A 37 -14.93 -12.02 4.86
N GLU A 38 -13.83 -12.04 4.11
CA GLU A 38 -13.65 -11.26 2.89
C GLU A 38 -14.80 -11.43 1.89
N SER A 39 -15.28 -12.65 1.68
CA SER A 39 -16.42 -12.92 0.80
C SER A 39 -17.72 -12.25 1.27
N VAL A 40 -17.97 -12.20 2.59
CA VAL A 40 -19.15 -11.55 3.17
C VAL A 40 -19.01 -10.03 3.05
N LEU A 41 -17.83 -9.49 3.36
CA LEU A 41 -17.54 -8.06 3.22
C LEU A 41 -17.67 -7.57 1.78
N ASN A 42 -17.21 -8.37 0.81
CA ASN A 42 -17.30 -8.03 -0.61
C ASN A 42 -18.73 -8.21 -1.16
N GLY A 43 -19.48 -9.20 -0.66
CA GLY A 43 -20.84 -9.50 -1.12
C GLY A 43 -21.90 -8.59 -0.51
N TYR A 44 -21.90 -8.43 0.82
CA TYR A 44 -22.96 -7.74 1.57
C TYR A 44 -22.48 -6.45 2.26
N GLY A 45 -21.17 -6.21 2.29
CA GLY A 45 -20.61 -5.14 3.11
C GLY A 45 -20.52 -5.48 4.59
N LEU A 46 -20.25 -4.46 5.40
CA LEU A 46 -20.07 -4.63 6.84
C LEU A 46 -21.43 -4.68 7.55
N CYS A 47 -21.71 -5.78 8.24
CA CYS A 47 -22.90 -5.91 9.07
C CYS A 47 -22.86 -4.89 10.24
N PRO A 48 -23.93 -4.12 10.49
CA PRO A 48 -23.97 -3.15 11.57
C PRO A 48 -24.09 -3.81 12.96
N TYR A 49 -24.61 -5.03 13.02
CA TYR A 49 -24.91 -5.78 14.25
C TYR A 49 -23.77 -6.71 14.69
N ILE A 50 -22.52 -6.37 14.35
CA ILE A 50 -21.33 -7.09 14.82
C ILE A 50 -21.04 -6.74 16.28
N LYS A 51 -21.15 -5.45 16.64
CA LYS A 51 -21.04 -5.04 18.05
C LYS A 51 -22.28 -5.46 18.81
N ILE A 52 -22.06 -6.10 19.95
CA ILE A 52 -23.13 -6.56 20.84
C ILE A 52 -23.38 -5.46 21.86
N ASP A 53 -24.63 -4.98 21.96
CA ASP A 53 -25.03 -4.08 23.04
C ASP A 53 -25.24 -4.88 24.32
N MET A 54 -24.43 -4.62 25.34
CA MET A 54 -24.49 -5.36 26.60
C MET A 54 -25.57 -4.83 27.57
N GLN A 55 -26.34 -3.81 27.17
CA GLN A 55 -27.34 -3.16 28.03
C GLN A 55 -28.75 -3.79 27.93
N GLU A 56 -28.98 -4.71 26.98
CA GLU A 56 -30.29 -5.31 26.75
C GLU A 56 -30.53 -6.58 27.58
N ALA A 57 -31.80 -6.89 27.90
CA ALA A 57 -32.19 -8.23 28.35
C ALA A 57 -32.26 -9.18 27.13
N ASP A 58 -31.88 -10.45 27.29
CA ASP A 58 -31.81 -11.45 26.21
C ASP A 58 -30.91 -11.09 25.01
N ILE A 59 -29.76 -10.48 25.31
CA ILE A 59 -28.71 -10.00 24.38
C ILE A 59 -28.47 -10.94 23.18
N SER A 60 -28.33 -12.24 23.43
CA SER A 60 -27.98 -13.21 22.38
C SER A 60 -29.11 -13.40 21.37
N ASP A 61 -30.36 -13.49 21.82
CA ASP A 61 -31.51 -13.69 20.94
C ASP A 61 -31.85 -12.42 20.16
N THR A 62 -31.73 -11.25 20.79
CA THR A 62 -31.90 -9.95 20.11
C THR A 62 -30.84 -9.75 19.03
N THR A 63 -29.56 -10.00 19.35
CA THR A 63 -28.45 -9.92 18.39
C THR A 63 -28.64 -10.91 17.23
N ARG A 64 -29.05 -12.15 17.52
CA ARG A 64 -29.36 -13.16 16.51
C ARG A 64 -30.49 -12.69 15.58
N GLY A 65 -31.56 -12.13 16.13
CA GLY A 65 -32.69 -11.60 15.38
C GLY A 65 -32.29 -10.47 14.43
N GLN A 66 -31.54 -9.49 14.93
CA GLN A 66 -31.05 -8.35 14.14
C GLN A 66 -30.15 -8.77 12.98
N ARG A 67 -29.19 -9.68 13.25
CA ARG A 67 -28.30 -10.23 12.23
C ARG A 67 -29.06 -11.03 11.18
N ARG A 68 -30.04 -11.84 11.58
CA ARG A 68 -30.90 -12.58 10.65
C ARG A 68 -31.69 -11.64 9.76
N GLN A 69 -32.33 -10.62 10.33
CA GLN A 69 -33.11 -9.64 9.55
C GLN A 69 -32.23 -8.90 8.54
N TRP A 70 -30.99 -8.57 8.92
CA TRP A 70 -30.03 -7.96 8.01
C TRP A 70 -29.60 -8.89 6.87
N LEU A 71 -29.37 -10.18 7.16
CA LEU A 71 -29.07 -11.18 6.14
C LEU A 71 -30.26 -11.39 5.19
N GLU A 72 -31.49 -11.43 5.72
CA GLU A 72 -32.71 -11.55 4.92
C GLU A 72 -32.95 -10.34 3.99
N SER A 73 -32.39 -9.18 4.31
CA SER A 73 -32.43 -8.00 3.44
C SER A 73 -31.42 -8.00 2.29
N GLN A 74 -30.50 -8.99 2.24
CA GLN A 74 -29.55 -9.14 1.14
C GLN A 74 -30.19 -9.84 -0.07
N ASP A 75 -29.58 -9.69 -1.25
CA ASP A 75 -30.12 -10.21 -2.52
C ASP A 75 -30.36 -11.74 -2.52
N ASP A 76 -29.47 -12.50 -1.87
CA ASP A 76 -29.53 -13.96 -1.73
C ASP A 76 -30.08 -14.41 -0.36
N LYS A 77 -30.67 -13.48 0.41
CA LYS A 77 -31.17 -13.71 1.77
C LYS A 77 -30.11 -14.27 2.74
N GLY A 78 -28.83 -14.01 2.49
CA GLY A 78 -27.72 -14.41 3.35
C GLY A 78 -27.15 -15.80 3.06
N GLU A 79 -27.50 -16.42 1.94
CA GLU A 79 -27.04 -17.76 1.57
C GLU A 79 -25.50 -17.90 1.61
N LEU A 80 -24.75 -16.92 1.10
CA LEU A 80 -23.29 -16.93 1.16
C LEU A 80 -22.76 -16.95 2.61
N TYR A 81 -23.38 -16.23 3.54
CA TYR A 81 -23.00 -16.28 4.96
C TYR A 81 -23.29 -17.65 5.57
N TYR A 82 -24.49 -18.20 5.36
CA TYR A 82 -24.86 -19.51 5.92
C TYR A 82 -23.96 -20.63 5.40
N ASN A 83 -23.66 -20.63 4.10
CA ASN A 83 -22.72 -21.58 3.50
C ASN A 83 -21.32 -21.51 4.13
N LEU A 84 -20.84 -20.31 4.47
CA LEU A 84 -19.56 -20.13 5.16
C LEU A 84 -19.62 -20.65 6.60
N VAL A 85 -20.70 -20.38 7.33
CA VAL A 85 -20.91 -20.89 8.69
C VAL A 85 -20.96 -22.41 8.69
N ASP A 86 -21.71 -23.03 7.78
CA ASP A 86 -21.84 -24.48 7.69
C ASP A 86 -20.50 -25.15 7.38
N ASN A 87 -19.71 -24.56 6.48
CA ASN A 87 -18.41 -25.12 6.09
C ASN A 87 -17.27 -24.87 7.08
N ILE A 88 -17.21 -23.67 7.68
CA ILE A 88 -16.09 -23.24 8.52
C ILE A 88 -16.40 -23.48 10.01
N VAL A 89 -17.61 -23.15 10.46
CA VAL A 89 -17.97 -23.23 11.88
C VAL A 89 -18.52 -24.61 12.23
N LYS A 90 -19.50 -25.10 11.47
CA LYS A 90 -20.06 -26.44 11.70
C LYS A 90 -19.18 -27.55 11.14
N GLY A 91 -18.30 -27.23 10.19
CA GLY A 91 -17.34 -28.19 9.65
C GLY A 91 -17.97 -29.23 8.71
N GLN A 92 -19.11 -28.96 8.09
CA GLN A 92 -19.85 -29.94 7.29
C GLN A 92 -18.99 -30.60 6.19
N ALA A 93 -18.17 -29.82 5.50
CA ALA A 93 -17.24 -30.36 4.50
C ALA A 93 -16.14 -31.25 5.11
N LEU A 94 -15.70 -30.97 6.34
CA LEU A 94 -14.76 -31.81 7.07
C LEU A 94 -15.44 -33.11 7.52
N ASP A 95 -16.68 -33.04 7.99
CA ASP A 95 -17.46 -34.20 8.39
C ASP A 95 -17.73 -35.12 7.20
N GLN A 96 -18.02 -34.57 6.03
CA GLN A 96 -18.17 -35.35 4.80
C GLN A 96 -16.88 -36.10 4.45
N ILE A 97 -15.72 -35.42 4.45
CA ILE A 97 -14.43 -36.07 4.17
C ILE A 97 -14.10 -37.11 5.27
N SER A 98 -14.45 -36.83 6.53
CA SER A 98 -14.27 -37.79 7.63
C SER A 98 -15.15 -39.04 7.46
N GLY A 99 -16.37 -38.88 6.95
CA GLY A 99 -17.26 -39.99 6.60
C GLY A 99 -16.73 -40.82 5.43
N GLU A 100 -16.21 -40.16 4.40
CA GLU A 100 -15.52 -40.81 3.28
C GLU A 100 -14.32 -41.63 3.76
N LEU A 101 -13.47 -41.06 4.63
CA LEU A 101 -12.34 -41.75 5.26
C LEU A 101 -12.79 -42.97 6.05
N CYS A 102 -13.83 -42.86 6.87
CA CYS A 102 -14.38 -43.99 7.63
C CYS A 102 -14.90 -45.11 6.71
N THR A 103 -15.47 -44.75 5.57
CA THR A 103 -15.94 -45.72 4.57
C THR A 103 -14.76 -46.44 3.92
N MET A 104 -13.72 -45.70 3.51
CA MET A 104 -12.49 -46.28 2.96
C MET A 104 -11.78 -47.17 3.98
N GLU A 105 -11.72 -46.80 5.26
CA GLU A 105 -11.14 -47.64 6.32
C GLU A 105 -11.88 -48.97 6.45
N LYS A 106 -13.22 -48.95 6.40
CA LYS A 106 -14.02 -50.19 6.43
C LYS A 106 -13.79 -51.05 5.20
N GLU A 107 -13.66 -50.45 4.02
CA GLU A 107 -13.37 -51.17 2.78
C GLU A 107 -11.97 -51.80 2.80
N ILE A 108 -10.97 -51.06 3.27
CA ILE A 108 -9.60 -51.55 3.45
C ILE A 108 -9.57 -52.68 4.47
N ASP A 109 -10.18 -52.51 5.65
CA ASP A 109 -10.20 -53.53 6.70
C ASP A 109 -10.94 -54.79 6.23
N ALA A 110 -12.03 -54.64 5.46
CA ALA A 110 -12.75 -55.78 4.86
C ALA A 110 -11.90 -56.53 3.82
N LEU A 111 -11.15 -55.81 2.98
CA LEU A 111 -10.24 -56.40 2.00
C LEU A 111 -9.10 -57.15 2.72
N VAL A 112 -8.49 -56.53 3.74
CA VAL A 112 -7.44 -57.17 4.55
C VAL A 112 -7.94 -58.44 5.22
N VAL A 113 -9.12 -58.40 5.87
CA VAL A 113 -9.69 -59.60 6.51
C VAL A 113 -9.97 -60.70 5.49
N LYS A 114 -10.46 -60.36 4.29
CA LYS A 114 -10.73 -61.33 3.21
C LYS A 114 -9.45 -61.96 2.66
N SER A 115 -8.32 -61.24 2.69
CA SER A 115 -7.03 -61.73 2.21
C SER A 115 -6.24 -62.55 3.24
N LEU A 116 -6.63 -62.55 4.52
CA LEU A 116 -5.90 -63.22 5.60
C LEU A 116 -6.63 -64.47 6.12
N ASN A 117 -5.86 -65.50 6.51
CA ASN A 117 -6.41 -66.68 7.20
C ASN A 117 -6.75 -66.39 8.68
N GLU A 118 -7.46 -67.30 9.37
CA GLU A 118 -7.93 -67.07 10.75
C GLU A 118 -6.80 -66.73 11.74
N GLN A 119 -5.64 -67.40 11.61
CA GLN A 119 -4.49 -67.13 12.47
C GLN A 119 -3.89 -65.73 12.20
N GLN A 120 -3.74 -65.36 10.93
CA GLN A 120 -3.24 -64.05 10.51
C GLN A 120 -4.20 -62.92 10.88
N GLN A 121 -5.52 -63.15 10.85
CA GLN A 121 -6.51 -62.19 11.31
C GLN A 121 -6.37 -61.91 12.82
N ALA A 122 -6.11 -62.95 13.64
CA ALA A 122 -5.87 -62.78 15.08
C ALA A 122 -4.58 -61.97 15.34
N GLU A 123 -3.53 -62.21 14.57
CA GLU A 123 -2.29 -61.42 14.63
C GLU A 123 -2.52 -59.97 14.21
N TYR A 124 -3.27 -59.73 13.14
CA TYR A 124 -3.63 -58.39 12.67
C TYR A 124 -4.42 -57.59 13.72
N ARG A 125 -5.42 -58.20 14.36
CA ARG A 125 -6.17 -57.58 15.47
C ARG A 125 -5.27 -57.26 16.66
N THR A 126 -4.32 -58.15 16.96
CA THR A 126 -3.32 -57.90 18.01
C THR A 126 -2.42 -56.71 17.65
N CYS A 127 -2.02 -56.59 16.39
CA CYS A 127 -1.24 -55.45 15.89
C CYS A 127 -2.00 -54.12 16.01
N ILE A 128 -3.29 -54.09 15.66
CA ILE A 128 -4.15 -52.92 15.85
C ILE A 128 -4.21 -52.52 17.33
N GLY A 129 -4.50 -53.46 18.23
CA GLY A 129 -4.57 -53.15 19.67
C GLY A 129 -3.26 -52.63 20.25
N ILE A 130 -2.11 -53.13 19.78
CA ILE A 130 -0.80 -52.58 20.18
C ILE A 130 -0.60 -51.15 19.66
N LEU A 131 -1.05 -50.85 18.43
CA LEU A 131 -0.98 -49.50 17.86
C LEU A 131 -1.89 -48.52 18.60
N ASP A 132 -3.11 -48.91 18.93
CA ASP A 132 -4.05 -48.11 19.72
C ASP A 132 -3.45 -47.76 21.10
N ASP A 133 -2.96 -48.77 21.83
CA ASP A 133 -2.22 -48.60 23.08
C ASP A 133 -1.03 -47.63 22.91
N TYR A 134 -0.29 -47.80 21.80
CA TYR A 134 0.87 -46.99 21.51
C TYR A 134 0.48 -45.53 21.29
N VAL A 135 -0.51 -45.24 20.45
CA VAL A 135 -0.94 -43.87 20.12
C VAL A 135 -1.56 -43.16 21.33
N ALA A 136 -2.39 -43.87 22.11
CA ALA A 136 -3.03 -43.30 23.30
C ALA A 136 -2.03 -42.91 24.40
N THR A 137 -0.88 -43.58 24.48
CA THR A 137 0.11 -43.32 25.52
C THR A 137 0.96 -42.08 25.19
N ALA A 138 0.82 -41.00 25.95
CA ALA A 138 1.65 -39.78 25.77
C ALA A 138 3.15 -40.03 26.03
N VAL A 139 3.50 -40.81 27.07
CA VAL A 139 4.89 -41.12 27.43
C VAL A 139 5.24 -42.57 27.08
N LYS A 140 6.11 -42.76 26.09
CA LYS A 140 6.49 -44.10 25.62
C LYS A 140 7.46 -44.78 26.62
N THR A 141 6.92 -45.53 27.56
CA THR A 141 7.70 -46.32 28.53
C THR A 141 8.45 -47.48 27.86
N LYS A 142 9.42 -48.07 28.57
CA LYS A 142 10.17 -49.25 28.07
C LYS A 142 9.24 -50.40 27.65
N LYS A 143 8.20 -50.69 28.44
CA LYS A 143 7.20 -51.73 28.13
C LYS A 143 6.44 -51.45 26.83
N VAL A 144 6.04 -50.20 26.60
CA VAL A 144 5.34 -49.79 25.37
C VAL A 144 6.26 -49.89 24.15
N LYS A 145 7.53 -49.52 24.29
CA LYS A 145 8.54 -49.68 23.21
C LYS A 145 8.83 -51.15 22.90
N GLU A 146 8.85 -52.02 23.90
CA GLU A 146 8.99 -53.47 23.70
C GLU A 146 7.78 -54.08 22.99
N LYS A 147 6.56 -53.73 23.40
CA LYS A 147 5.33 -54.10 22.67
C LYS A 147 5.38 -53.63 21.22
N TYR A 148 5.86 -52.41 20.95
CA TYR A 148 6.02 -51.89 19.60
C TYR A 148 7.02 -52.70 18.76
N LYS A 149 8.14 -53.16 19.35
CA LYS A 149 9.07 -54.07 18.65
C LYS A 149 8.42 -55.40 18.30
N THR A 150 7.65 -55.98 19.22
CA THR A 150 6.88 -57.20 18.93
C THR A 150 5.86 -56.97 17.82
N PHE A 151 5.22 -55.79 17.79
CA PHE A 151 4.33 -55.37 16.71
C PHE A 151 5.06 -55.31 15.37
N VAL A 152 6.24 -54.68 15.28
CA VAL A 152 7.01 -54.59 14.02
C VAL A 152 7.32 -56.00 13.47
N ASN A 153 7.74 -56.93 14.33
CA ASN A 153 8.04 -58.30 13.90
C ASN A 153 6.79 -59.03 13.39
N LYS A 154 5.65 -58.91 14.09
CA LYS A 154 4.38 -59.51 13.66
C LYS A 154 3.85 -58.87 12.37
N LEU A 155 3.98 -57.55 12.24
CA LEU A 155 3.57 -56.84 11.05
C LEU A 155 4.45 -57.18 9.83
N SER A 156 5.76 -57.38 10.03
CA SER A 156 6.68 -57.83 8.97
C SER A 156 6.25 -59.17 8.37
N GLU A 157 5.73 -60.10 9.19
CA GLU A 157 5.20 -61.39 8.69
C GLU A 157 3.91 -61.18 7.87
N LEU A 158 2.99 -60.36 8.38
CA LEU A 158 1.73 -60.04 7.68
C LEU A 158 1.94 -59.23 6.39
N CYS A 159 3.01 -58.42 6.33
CA CYS A 159 3.36 -57.62 5.15
C CYS A 159 3.84 -58.44 3.95
N ARG A 160 4.06 -59.76 4.12
CA ARG A 160 4.28 -60.70 3.01
C ARG A 160 3.08 -60.80 2.07
N ILE A 161 1.88 -60.51 2.56
CA ILE A 161 0.61 -60.68 1.83
C ILE A 161 0.15 -59.35 1.23
N LEU A 162 0.06 -58.31 2.06
CA LEU A 162 -0.35 -56.96 1.66
C LEU A 162 0.56 -55.93 2.33
N PRO A 163 0.87 -54.77 1.70
CA PRO A 163 1.66 -53.71 2.32
C PRO A 163 0.86 -52.96 3.41
N LEU A 164 0.62 -53.62 4.55
CA LEU A 164 -0.17 -53.10 5.68
C LEU A 164 0.50 -51.92 6.41
N HIS A 165 1.83 -51.87 6.40
CA HIS A 165 2.60 -50.81 7.05
C HIS A 165 2.30 -49.41 6.45
N VAL A 166 1.98 -49.33 5.15
CA VAL A 166 1.62 -48.07 4.49
C VAL A 166 0.27 -47.57 4.98
N TYR A 167 -0.74 -48.44 5.00
CA TYR A 167 -2.08 -48.10 5.51
C TYR A 167 -2.05 -47.75 7.00
N LEU A 168 -1.45 -48.61 7.84
CA LEU A 168 -1.39 -48.36 9.28
C LEU A 168 -0.57 -47.12 9.61
N GLY A 169 0.51 -46.87 8.87
CA GLY A 169 1.30 -45.66 9.01
C GLY A 169 0.48 -44.42 8.66
N ALA A 170 -0.24 -44.47 7.53
CA ALA A 170 -1.15 -43.41 7.13
C ALA A 170 -2.28 -43.21 8.14
N LYS A 171 -2.91 -44.26 8.67
CA LYS A 171 -4.04 -44.19 9.62
C LYS A 171 -3.63 -43.52 10.93
N TYR A 172 -2.55 -44.01 11.55
CA TYR A 172 -2.10 -43.55 12.87
C TYR A 172 -1.14 -42.35 12.82
N ASP A 173 -0.80 -41.85 11.64
CA ASP A 173 0.19 -40.78 11.44
C ASP A 173 1.57 -41.16 12.02
N LEU A 174 2.02 -42.37 11.69
CA LEU A 174 3.28 -42.96 12.16
C LEU A 174 4.11 -43.49 10.99
N GLN A 175 5.43 -43.28 11.05
CA GLN A 175 6.35 -43.96 10.16
C GLN A 175 6.66 -45.35 10.70
N ILE A 176 6.10 -46.39 10.05
CA ILE A 176 6.30 -47.78 10.44
C ILE A 176 7.37 -48.40 9.55
N LEU A 177 8.56 -48.60 10.10
CA LEU A 177 9.66 -49.30 9.43
C LEU A 177 9.50 -50.80 9.67
N ILE A 178 9.22 -51.54 8.62
CA ILE A 178 9.20 -53.01 8.62
C ILE A 178 10.51 -53.55 8.03
N ASN A 179 10.94 -54.70 8.51
CA ASN A 179 11.91 -55.51 7.77
C ASN A 179 11.15 -56.12 6.60
N ASP A 180 11.46 -55.74 5.37
CA ASP A 180 10.77 -56.24 4.17
C ASP A 180 11.36 -57.62 3.78
N PRO A 181 10.61 -58.73 3.90
CA PRO A 181 11.09 -60.05 3.52
C PRO A 181 10.90 -60.35 2.03
N ARG A 182 10.40 -59.41 1.22
CA ARG A 182 10.02 -59.65 -0.19
C ARG A 182 11.19 -59.89 -1.16
N GLU A 183 12.44 -59.82 -0.71
CA GLU A 183 13.60 -60.16 -1.55
C GLU A 183 13.77 -61.66 -1.83
N SER A 184 13.02 -62.58 -1.18
CA SER A 184 13.35 -64.02 -1.25
C SER A 184 12.22 -65.05 -1.35
N SER A 185 10.96 -64.68 -1.62
CA SER A 185 9.91 -65.71 -1.76
C SER A 185 8.94 -65.46 -2.93
N SER A 186 9.10 -66.30 -3.95
CA SER A 186 8.31 -66.44 -5.17
C SER A 186 6.96 -67.16 -5.00
N ASP A 187 6.49 -67.36 -3.77
CA ASP A 187 5.46 -68.37 -3.46
C ASP A 187 4.10 -67.84 -2.99
N ILE A 188 3.84 -66.54 -3.07
CA ILE A 188 2.53 -66.00 -2.67
C ILE A 188 1.76 -65.51 -3.91
N LEU A 189 1.00 -66.44 -4.48
CA LEU A 189 -0.10 -66.17 -5.42
C LEU A 189 -1.26 -65.47 -4.69
N VAL A 190 -1.02 -64.28 -4.13
CA VAL A 190 -2.12 -63.34 -3.91
C VAL A 190 -2.43 -62.76 -5.28
N ASP A 191 -3.70 -62.87 -5.71
CA ASP A 191 -4.15 -62.34 -6.99
C ASP A 191 -3.57 -60.94 -7.21
N MET A 192 -2.77 -60.77 -8.26
CA MET A 192 -2.15 -59.49 -8.61
C MET A 192 -3.19 -58.35 -8.65
N TYR A 193 -4.43 -58.71 -9.01
CA TYR A 193 -5.61 -57.85 -8.97
C TYR A 193 -5.98 -57.35 -7.56
N VAL A 194 -5.90 -58.19 -6.52
CA VAL A 194 -6.20 -57.83 -5.13
C VAL A 194 -5.17 -56.85 -4.58
N ILE A 195 -3.89 -57.05 -4.90
CA ILE A 195 -2.80 -56.15 -4.50
C ILE A 195 -2.96 -54.78 -5.18
N ASP A 196 -3.27 -54.77 -6.48
CA ASP A 196 -3.48 -53.53 -7.23
C ASP A 196 -4.71 -52.75 -6.74
N SER A 197 -5.81 -53.47 -6.48
CA SER A 197 -7.03 -52.89 -5.87
C SER A 197 -6.74 -52.30 -4.49
N TYR A 198 -5.99 -53.01 -3.65
CA TYR A 198 -5.59 -52.55 -2.33
C TYR A 198 -4.68 -51.31 -2.39
N ASN A 199 -3.68 -51.30 -3.26
CA ASN A 199 -2.79 -50.14 -3.43
C ASN A 199 -3.56 -48.91 -3.91
N THR A 200 -4.49 -49.09 -4.85
CA THR A 200 -5.36 -48.00 -5.33
C THR A 200 -6.23 -47.43 -4.20
N LEU A 201 -6.79 -48.29 -3.35
CA LEU A 201 -7.56 -47.87 -2.17
C LEU A 201 -6.70 -47.11 -1.15
N ILE A 202 -5.47 -47.56 -0.88
CA ILE A 202 -4.54 -46.83 0.01
C ILE A 202 -4.19 -45.47 -0.57
N GLU A 203 -3.86 -45.39 -1.86
CA GLU A 203 -3.53 -44.12 -2.49
C GLU A 203 -4.70 -43.13 -2.40
N SER A 204 -5.92 -43.60 -2.62
CA SER A 204 -7.14 -42.81 -2.44
C SER A 204 -7.30 -42.34 -0.99
N TYR A 205 -7.12 -43.24 -0.03
CA TYR A 205 -7.19 -42.94 1.40
C TYR A 205 -6.16 -41.89 1.83
N VAL A 206 -4.89 -42.04 1.41
CA VAL A 206 -3.82 -41.08 1.73
C VAL A 206 -4.15 -39.70 1.16
N LYS A 207 -4.59 -39.62 -0.10
CA LYS A 207 -5.02 -38.36 -0.73
C LYS A 207 -6.20 -37.73 0.01
N ALA A 208 -7.20 -38.52 0.40
CA ALA A 208 -8.35 -38.05 1.17
C ALA A 208 -7.94 -37.54 2.56
N LYS A 209 -6.99 -38.21 3.23
CA LYS A 209 -6.47 -37.81 4.54
C LYS A 209 -5.67 -36.51 4.45
N GLU A 210 -4.84 -36.35 3.42
CA GLU A 210 -4.13 -35.09 3.17
C GLU A 210 -5.11 -33.93 2.94
N LYS A 211 -6.15 -34.16 2.13
CA LYS A 211 -7.23 -33.18 1.90
C LYS A 211 -7.95 -32.81 3.19
N TYR A 212 -8.25 -33.78 4.05
CA TYR A 212 -8.83 -33.56 5.36
C TYR A 212 -7.95 -32.65 6.23
N GLU A 213 -6.66 -32.96 6.35
CA GLU A 213 -5.72 -32.18 7.15
C GLU A 213 -5.51 -30.76 6.61
N GLN A 214 -5.41 -30.60 5.29
CA GLN A 214 -5.34 -29.28 4.65
C GLN A 214 -6.59 -28.45 4.96
N LYS A 215 -7.78 -29.04 4.83
CA LYS A 215 -9.05 -28.36 5.11
C LYS A 215 -9.18 -28.01 6.60
N LYS A 216 -8.76 -28.90 7.50
CA LYS A 216 -8.77 -28.67 8.95
C LYS A 216 -7.86 -27.52 9.36
N ARG A 217 -6.65 -27.47 8.79
CA ARG A 217 -5.70 -26.35 8.98
C ARG A 217 -6.27 -25.05 8.43
N TYR A 218 -6.83 -25.07 7.22
CA TYR A 218 -7.47 -23.91 6.62
C TYR A 218 -8.58 -23.37 7.54
N THR A 219 -9.53 -24.21 7.95
CA THR A 219 -10.64 -23.82 8.83
C THR A 219 -10.14 -23.22 10.15
N THR A 220 -9.17 -23.87 10.79
CA THR A 220 -8.58 -23.39 12.06
C THR A 220 -7.92 -22.02 11.89
N ASN A 221 -7.12 -21.85 10.84
CA ASN A 221 -6.42 -20.61 10.55
C ASN A 221 -7.41 -19.50 10.19
N THR A 222 -8.43 -19.78 9.39
CA THR A 222 -9.46 -18.82 9.02
C THR A 222 -10.22 -18.33 10.25
N ILE A 223 -10.66 -19.23 11.14
CA ILE A 223 -11.33 -18.82 12.39
C ILE A 223 -10.41 -17.94 13.24
N ASN A 224 -9.14 -18.33 13.42
CA ASN A 224 -8.20 -17.53 14.20
C ASN A 224 -7.96 -16.15 13.59
N ASN A 225 -7.86 -16.07 12.26
CA ASN A 225 -7.70 -14.81 11.54
C ASN A 225 -8.94 -13.92 11.71
N LEU A 226 -10.15 -14.46 11.54
CA LEU A 226 -11.39 -13.71 11.72
C LEU A 226 -11.57 -13.21 13.16
N LYS A 227 -11.17 -14.00 14.16
CA LYS A 227 -11.16 -13.54 15.56
C LYS A 227 -10.16 -12.41 15.78
N ASN A 228 -9.01 -12.44 15.11
CA ASN A 228 -8.04 -11.33 15.11
C ASN A 228 -8.55 -10.10 14.33
N GLU A 229 -9.36 -10.29 13.30
CA GLU A 229 -10.01 -9.19 12.59
C GLU A 229 -11.10 -8.56 13.45
N LEU A 230 -11.87 -9.37 14.17
CA LEU A 230 -12.84 -8.90 15.15
C LEU A 230 -12.14 -8.09 16.25
N TYR A 231 -10.98 -8.53 16.73
CA TYR A 231 -10.16 -7.74 17.63
C TYR A 231 -9.85 -6.34 17.08
N LEU A 232 -9.33 -6.28 15.85
CA LEU A 232 -8.97 -5.02 15.20
C LEU A 232 -10.21 -4.15 14.99
N TYR A 233 -11.34 -4.75 14.63
CA TYR A 233 -12.61 -4.05 14.48
C TYR A 233 -13.12 -3.47 15.80
N MET A 234 -12.96 -4.17 16.92
CA MET A 234 -13.42 -3.71 18.24
C MET A 234 -12.50 -2.63 18.84
N THR A 235 -11.18 -2.77 18.70
CA THR A 235 -10.20 -1.91 19.39
C THR A 235 -9.60 -0.80 18.53
N ASN A 236 -9.53 -0.99 17.21
CA ASN A 236 -8.92 -0.02 16.30
C ASN A 236 -9.58 -0.06 14.92
N GLN A 237 -10.82 0.43 14.87
CA GLN A 237 -11.63 0.51 13.64
C GLN A 237 -10.86 1.16 12.49
N LYS A 238 -10.06 2.20 12.74
CA LYS A 238 -9.22 2.84 11.71
C LYS A 238 -8.27 1.85 11.05
N ASN A 239 -7.53 1.06 11.83
CA ASN A 239 -6.62 0.04 11.29
C ASN A 239 -7.35 -1.13 10.63
N PHE A 240 -8.56 -1.47 11.11
CA PHE A 240 -9.40 -2.46 10.44
C PHE A 240 -9.80 -1.99 9.03
N TYR A 241 -10.36 -0.77 8.91
CA TYR A 241 -10.74 -0.21 7.61
C TYR A 241 -9.55 0.04 6.67
N LEU A 242 -8.36 0.32 7.22
CA LEU A 242 -7.10 0.43 6.45
C LEU A 242 -6.61 -0.93 5.91
N LYS A 243 -6.85 -2.04 6.62
CA LYS A 243 -6.49 -3.39 6.18
C LYS A 243 -7.54 -4.03 5.27
N SER A 244 -8.82 -3.75 5.50
CA SER A 244 -9.96 -4.42 4.85
C SER A 244 -10.30 -3.90 3.46
N LYS A 245 -9.51 -2.97 2.90
CA LYS A 245 -9.74 -2.42 1.56
C LYS A 245 -8.45 -2.44 0.73
N PRO A 246 -8.43 -3.07 -0.46
CA PRO A 246 -7.49 -2.66 -1.49
C PRO A 246 -8.01 -1.34 -2.06
N ARG A 247 -7.64 -0.20 -1.47
CA ARG A 247 -7.91 1.11 -2.08
C ARG A 247 -6.60 1.85 -2.31
N MET A 248 -6.02 1.61 -3.48
CA MET A 248 -5.46 2.74 -4.21
C MET A 248 -6.66 3.44 -4.86
N THR A 249 -7.25 4.45 -4.22
CA THR A 249 -8.08 5.39 -4.97
C THR A 249 -7.16 6.07 -5.97
N VAL A 250 -7.29 5.74 -7.25
CA VAL A 250 -6.44 6.26 -8.33
C VAL A 250 -7.29 7.23 -9.15
N GLN A 251 -6.76 8.43 -9.38
CA GLN A 251 -7.39 9.37 -10.30
C GLN A 251 -7.37 8.80 -11.73
N SER A 252 -8.51 8.81 -12.42
CA SER A 252 -8.60 8.37 -13.81
C SER A 252 -7.85 9.34 -14.73
N GLY A 253 -6.77 8.88 -15.36
CA GLY A 253 -6.00 9.66 -16.32
C GLY A 253 -6.75 9.87 -17.63
N LYS A 254 -6.87 11.13 -18.09
CA LYS A 254 -7.37 11.46 -19.44
C LYS A 254 -6.64 12.67 -20.00
N TYR A 255 -6.65 12.78 -21.33
CA TYR A 255 -6.03 13.87 -22.11
C TYR A 255 -4.52 14.00 -21.86
N TYR A 256 -3.73 13.15 -22.51
CA TYR A 256 -2.26 13.11 -22.39
C TYR A 256 -1.56 14.23 -23.17
N LYS A 257 -1.99 15.48 -22.95
CA LYS A 257 -1.48 16.70 -23.60
C LYS A 257 -1.17 17.77 -22.56
N ARG A 258 -0.41 18.80 -22.97
CA ARG A 258 -0.05 19.92 -22.09
C ARG A 258 -1.32 20.66 -21.65
N TRP A 259 -1.39 21.13 -20.39
CA TRP A 259 -2.56 21.81 -19.82
C TRP A 259 -3.12 22.95 -20.69
N ILE A 260 -2.23 23.70 -21.33
CA ILE A 260 -2.58 24.85 -22.20
C ILE A 260 -3.36 24.41 -23.45
N LEU A 261 -3.16 23.17 -23.91
CA LEU A 261 -3.82 22.59 -25.08
C LEU A 261 -5.17 21.92 -24.76
N LEU A 262 -5.56 21.91 -23.48
CA LEU A 262 -6.89 21.45 -23.08
C LEU A 262 -7.95 22.53 -23.36
N THR A 263 -9.14 22.13 -23.79
CA THR A 263 -10.31 23.02 -23.85
C THR A 263 -10.79 23.37 -22.45
N GLU A 264 -11.65 24.37 -22.33
CA GLU A 264 -12.22 24.76 -21.04
C GLU A 264 -13.03 23.62 -20.40
N GLU A 265 -13.85 22.94 -21.21
CA GLU A 265 -14.62 21.76 -20.81
C GLU A 265 -13.72 20.62 -20.32
N GLU A 266 -12.65 20.30 -21.05
CA GLU A 266 -11.68 19.27 -20.66
C GLU A 266 -11.03 19.60 -19.31
N ARG A 267 -10.70 20.88 -19.07
CA ARG A 267 -10.10 21.32 -17.79
C ARG A 267 -11.09 21.18 -16.63
N HIS A 268 -12.35 21.55 -16.84
CA HIS A 268 -13.40 21.39 -15.83
C HIS A 268 -13.59 19.91 -15.48
N GLU A 269 -13.62 19.01 -16.47
CA GLU A 269 -13.67 17.56 -16.21
C GLU A 269 -12.49 17.08 -15.35
N ARG A 270 -11.28 17.58 -15.60
CA ARG A 270 -10.10 17.24 -14.79
C ARG A 270 -10.19 17.79 -13.36
N PHE A 271 -10.77 18.97 -13.14
CA PHE A 271 -11.03 19.50 -11.79
C PHE A 271 -12.07 18.67 -11.03
N ARG A 272 -13.11 18.18 -11.72
CA ARG A 272 -14.10 17.28 -11.12
C ARG A 272 -13.46 15.97 -10.67
N SER A 273 -12.70 15.34 -11.57
CA SER A 273 -11.95 14.12 -11.27
C SER A 273 -10.95 14.30 -10.12
N PHE A 274 -10.31 15.47 -10.02
CA PHE A 274 -9.45 15.79 -8.88
C PHE A 274 -10.24 15.92 -7.57
N SER A 275 -11.41 16.56 -7.61
CA SER A 275 -12.26 16.77 -6.43
C SER A 275 -12.78 15.44 -5.86
N GLU A 276 -13.24 14.55 -6.74
CA GLU A 276 -13.61 13.18 -6.41
C GLU A 276 -12.45 12.43 -5.75
N TYR A 277 -11.28 12.41 -6.40
CA TYR A 277 -10.09 11.75 -5.84
C TYR A 277 -9.65 12.35 -4.50
N TYR A 278 -9.65 13.68 -4.37
CA TYR A 278 -9.19 14.35 -3.17
C TYR A 278 -10.10 14.05 -1.97
N ILE A 279 -11.41 14.10 -2.16
CA ILE A 279 -12.38 13.81 -1.10
C ILE A 279 -12.37 12.33 -0.75
N ASP A 280 -12.32 11.45 -1.76
CA ASP A 280 -12.22 10.02 -1.51
C ASP A 280 -10.96 9.67 -0.73
N LYS A 281 -9.81 10.19 -1.14
CA LYS A 281 -8.51 9.85 -0.55
C LYS A 281 -8.24 10.50 0.80
N TYR A 282 -8.66 11.75 1.00
CA TYR A 282 -8.28 12.53 2.19
C TYR A 282 -9.44 12.78 3.16
N MET A 283 -10.69 12.48 2.79
CA MET A 283 -11.86 12.72 3.66
C MET A 283 -12.69 11.47 3.92
N VAL A 284 -13.00 10.69 2.89
CA VAL A 284 -13.75 9.43 3.04
C VAL A 284 -12.81 8.34 3.57
N GLU A 285 -11.62 8.19 3.00
CA GLU A 285 -10.60 7.23 3.48
C GLU A 285 -10.05 7.58 4.87
N GLU A 286 -9.98 8.86 5.25
CA GLU A 286 -9.60 9.28 6.62
C GLU A 286 -10.77 9.25 7.63
N CYS A 287 -11.97 8.82 7.21
CA CYS A 287 -13.21 8.79 7.99
C CYS A 287 -13.60 10.16 8.61
N ILE A 288 -13.35 11.24 7.88
CA ILE A 288 -13.72 12.60 8.28
C ILE A 288 -15.15 12.95 7.84
N LEU A 289 -15.66 12.30 6.79
CA LEU A 289 -16.96 12.55 6.18
C LEU A 289 -17.82 11.28 6.05
N ASP A 290 -19.12 11.42 6.27
CA ASP A 290 -20.12 10.37 6.03
C ASP A 290 -20.39 10.20 4.53
N VAL A 291 -20.65 8.96 4.10
CA VAL A 291 -20.83 8.56 2.70
C VAL A 291 -22.00 9.30 2.05
N GLY A 292 -23.04 9.64 2.81
CA GLY A 292 -24.21 10.39 2.32
C GLY A 292 -23.93 11.86 1.95
N LEU A 293 -22.86 12.46 2.48
CA LEU A 293 -22.47 13.86 2.22
C LEU A 293 -21.35 13.99 1.18
N ARG A 294 -20.84 12.86 0.67
CA ARG A 294 -19.72 12.80 -0.26
C ARG A 294 -19.96 13.65 -1.51
N ASP A 295 -21.07 13.41 -2.20
CA ASP A 295 -21.30 14.01 -3.52
C ASP A 295 -21.53 15.53 -3.43
N GLN A 296 -22.19 15.99 -2.36
CA GLN A 296 -22.36 17.42 -2.07
C GLN A 296 -21.01 18.10 -1.81
N THR A 297 -20.13 17.42 -1.07
CA THR A 297 -18.79 17.92 -0.77
C THR A 297 -17.91 17.94 -2.02
N VAL A 298 -18.05 16.94 -2.90
CA VAL A 298 -17.38 16.87 -4.20
C VAL A 298 -17.81 18.03 -5.09
N ASP A 299 -19.10 18.29 -5.18
CA ASP A 299 -19.63 19.39 -5.98
C ASP A 299 -19.18 20.75 -5.40
N HIS A 300 -19.12 20.90 -4.08
CA HIS A 300 -18.63 22.12 -3.45
C HIS A 300 -17.15 22.39 -3.76
N LEU A 301 -16.28 21.37 -3.62
CA LEU A 301 -14.86 21.50 -3.96
C LEU A 301 -14.64 21.74 -5.46
N TYR A 302 -15.40 21.05 -6.31
CA TYR A 302 -15.36 21.24 -7.76
C TYR A 302 -15.72 22.67 -8.15
N ASN A 303 -16.84 23.19 -7.64
CA ASN A 303 -17.30 24.55 -7.91
C ASN A 303 -16.28 25.60 -7.44
N LEU A 304 -15.69 25.41 -6.25
CA LEU A 304 -14.65 26.28 -5.72
C LEU A 304 -13.42 26.34 -6.66
N LEU A 305 -12.97 25.20 -7.19
CA LEU A 305 -11.81 25.12 -8.08
C LEU A 305 -12.11 25.74 -9.45
N VAL A 306 -13.28 25.47 -10.01
CA VAL A 306 -13.72 26.05 -11.29
C VAL A 306 -13.88 27.56 -11.16
N GLU A 307 -14.56 28.06 -10.12
CA GLU A 307 -14.72 29.48 -9.88
C GLU A 307 -13.37 30.18 -9.70
N GLY A 308 -12.46 29.57 -8.93
CA GLY A 308 -11.08 30.06 -8.76
C GLY A 308 -10.30 30.13 -10.08
N TYR A 309 -10.53 29.18 -10.99
CA TYR A 309 -9.90 29.14 -12.31
C TYR A 309 -10.51 30.18 -13.27
N THR A 310 -11.84 30.20 -13.43
CA THR A 310 -12.56 31.10 -14.34
C THR A 310 -12.40 32.57 -13.93
N SER A 311 -12.37 32.85 -12.62
CA SER A 311 -12.09 34.19 -12.09
C SER A 311 -10.62 34.62 -12.23
N LYS A 312 -9.75 33.77 -12.81
CA LYS A 312 -8.30 33.98 -12.97
C LYS A 312 -7.56 34.25 -11.67
N LYS A 313 -8.14 33.88 -10.53
CA LYS A 313 -7.49 33.96 -9.21
C LYS A 313 -6.47 32.83 -9.03
N MET A 314 -6.74 31.66 -9.60
CA MET A 314 -5.83 30.52 -9.62
C MET A 314 -4.92 30.56 -10.86
N ILE A 315 -3.61 30.47 -10.65
CA ILE A 315 -2.59 30.50 -11.71
C ILE A 315 -1.88 29.16 -11.85
N TYR A 316 -1.14 28.98 -12.96
CA TYR A 316 -0.43 27.72 -13.29
C TYR A 316 0.56 27.21 -12.21
N ARG A 317 0.95 28.04 -11.23
CA ARG A 317 1.84 27.67 -10.13
C ARG A 317 1.10 27.00 -8.98
N ASP A 318 -0.20 27.22 -8.90
CA ASP A 318 -1.07 26.84 -7.79
C ASP A 318 -1.54 25.39 -7.89
N TYR A 319 -1.43 24.78 -9.07
CA TYR A 319 -1.72 23.37 -9.31
C TYR A 319 -0.63 22.72 -10.17
N THR A 320 -0.45 21.41 -10.01
CA THR A 320 0.53 20.62 -10.78
C THR A 320 -0.21 19.69 -11.72
N TRP A 321 -0.06 19.90 -13.03
CA TRP A 321 -0.61 19.02 -14.07
C TRP A 321 0.45 18.04 -14.57
N ASN A 322 0.13 16.75 -14.53
CA ASN A 322 0.96 15.71 -15.12
C ASN A 322 0.44 15.36 -16.52
N SER A 323 1.19 15.72 -17.55
CA SER A 323 0.81 15.47 -18.95
C SER A 323 0.99 14.02 -19.40
N SER A 324 1.85 13.22 -18.74
CA SER A 324 2.04 11.80 -19.09
C SER A 324 0.98 10.91 -18.44
N LYS A 325 0.45 11.31 -17.28
CA LYS A 325 -0.63 10.60 -16.59
C LYS A 325 -2.02 11.19 -16.85
N GLY A 326 -2.13 12.41 -17.37
CA GLY A 326 -3.41 13.06 -17.64
C GLY A 326 -4.20 13.42 -16.38
N VAL A 327 -3.50 13.85 -15.32
CA VAL A 327 -4.06 14.05 -13.97
C VAL A 327 -3.53 15.32 -13.30
N ILE A 328 -4.33 15.88 -12.39
CA ILE A 328 -3.90 16.96 -11.50
C ILE A 328 -3.31 16.31 -10.24
N GLU A 329 -2.01 16.41 -10.05
CA GLU A 329 -1.35 15.75 -8.92
C GLU A 329 -1.66 16.45 -7.60
N HIS A 330 -1.60 17.79 -7.61
CA HIS A 330 -1.75 18.61 -6.40
C HIS A 330 -2.34 19.98 -6.73
N VAL A 331 -3.19 20.49 -5.84
CA VAL A 331 -3.60 21.90 -5.78
C VAL A 331 -3.03 22.49 -4.49
N LYS A 332 -1.97 23.29 -4.60
CA LYS A 332 -1.14 23.75 -3.47
C LYS A 332 -1.84 24.77 -2.57
N ILE A 333 -2.74 25.55 -3.17
CA ILE A 333 -3.49 26.63 -2.51
C ILE A 333 -4.73 26.12 -1.74
N LEU A 334 -5.11 24.85 -1.93
CA LEU A 334 -6.26 24.26 -1.26
C LEU A 334 -5.96 24.06 0.22
N ARG A 335 -6.90 24.51 1.07
CA ARG A 335 -6.91 24.26 2.52
C ARG A 335 -8.31 23.84 2.93
N TYR A 336 -8.36 23.01 3.97
CA TYR A 336 -9.59 22.49 4.54
C TYR A 336 -9.57 22.72 6.05
N ASN A 337 -10.66 23.24 6.59
CA ASN A 337 -10.85 23.38 8.02
C ASN A 337 -11.68 22.23 8.57
N ARG A 338 -11.09 21.49 9.51
CA ARG A 338 -11.74 20.34 10.16
C ARG A 338 -12.86 20.75 11.12
N GLU A 339 -12.88 21.99 11.60
CA GLU A 339 -13.87 22.48 12.56
C GLU A 339 -15.12 23.07 11.88
N THR A 340 -14.96 23.76 10.75
CA THR A 340 -16.08 24.37 10.01
C THR A 340 -16.54 23.56 8.81
N GLY A 341 -15.77 22.54 8.39
CA GLY A 341 -16.11 21.70 7.23
C GLY A 341 -15.95 22.40 5.86
N GLU A 342 -15.37 23.60 5.83
CA GLU A 342 -15.28 24.43 4.63
C GLU A 342 -13.91 24.32 3.93
N PHE A 343 -13.94 24.41 2.60
CA PHE A 343 -12.75 24.54 1.77
C PHE A 343 -12.51 26.00 1.42
N TRP A 344 -11.24 26.43 1.46
CA TRP A 344 -10.86 27.72 0.89
C TRP A 344 -9.56 27.64 0.12
N LEU A 345 -9.44 28.54 -0.86
CA LEU A 345 -8.24 28.71 -1.66
C LEU A 345 -7.41 29.86 -1.08
N ASN A 346 -6.26 29.53 -0.52
CA ASN A 346 -5.32 30.55 -0.04
C ASN A 346 -4.48 31.04 -1.23
N PHE A 347 -5.04 31.99 -1.97
CA PHE A 347 -4.32 32.64 -3.06
C PHE A 347 -3.10 33.37 -2.48
N THR A 348 -1.89 32.98 -2.90
CA THR A 348 -0.74 33.86 -2.70
C THR A 348 -1.08 35.21 -3.30
N LYS A 349 -1.12 36.25 -2.46
CA LYS A 349 -1.52 37.62 -2.86
C LYS A 349 -1.02 37.90 -4.27
N ALA A 350 -1.95 38.10 -5.19
CA ALA A 350 -1.65 38.79 -6.43
C ALA A 350 -0.99 40.10 -6.00
N GLN A 351 0.31 40.26 -6.29
CA GLN A 351 0.93 41.56 -6.17
C GLN A 351 0.07 42.50 -7.00
N ALA A 352 -0.60 43.44 -6.32
CA ALA A 352 -1.19 44.60 -6.96
C ALA A 352 -0.16 45.13 -7.95
N LYS A 353 -0.58 45.38 -9.19
CA LYS A 353 0.25 45.83 -10.32
C LYS A 353 1.37 46.77 -9.87
N SER A 354 2.54 46.22 -9.54
CA SER A 354 3.78 46.97 -9.45
C SER A 354 4.62 46.50 -10.63
N VAL A 355 4.91 47.45 -11.51
CA VAL A 355 5.74 47.34 -12.70
C VAL A 355 6.82 46.25 -12.56
N ASN A 356 6.77 45.29 -13.47
CA ASN A 356 7.68 44.16 -13.62
C ASN A 356 9.14 44.45 -13.22
N LYS A 357 9.62 43.86 -12.13
CA LYS A 357 11.01 43.36 -12.06
C LYS A 357 10.98 41.84 -12.22
N ARG A 358 11.16 41.39 -13.46
CA ARG A 358 11.55 40.00 -13.72
C ARG A 358 12.88 39.76 -13.00
N LYS A 359 12.89 38.92 -11.95
CA LYS A 359 14.13 38.27 -11.50
C LYS A 359 14.56 37.31 -12.61
N SER A 360 15.27 37.82 -13.61
CA SER A 360 16.21 36.99 -14.36
C SER A 360 17.31 36.64 -13.38
N SER A 361 17.56 35.34 -13.15
CA SER A 361 18.84 34.91 -12.61
C SER A 361 19.92 35.12 -13.69
N SER A 362 20.19 36.38 -14.04
CA SER A 362 21.42 36.74 -14.73
C SER A 362 22.49 36.69 -13.66
N LYS A 363 23.35 35.67 -13.68
CA LYS A 363 24.66 35.78 -13.01
C LYS A 363 25.25 37.11 -13.46
N SER A 364 25.42 38.05 -12.52
CA SER A 364 26.00 39.36 -12.83
C SER A 364 27.35 39.12 -13.48
N ILE A 365 27.62 39.85 -14.54
CA ILE A 365 28.86 39.70 -15.28
C ILE A 365 30.03 40.19 -14.43
N PHE A 366 29.79 41.08 -13.44
CA PHE A 366 30.77 41.58 -12.49
C PHE A 366 31.22 40.50 -11.48
N THR A 367 32.20 39.70 -11.88
CA THR A 367 33.14 38.97 -11.01
C THR A 367 34.46 39.73 -10.88
N LYS A 368 35.29 39.43 -9.87
CA LYS A 368 36.62 40.06 -9.68
C LYS A 368 37.50 40.03 -10.96
N GLU A 369 37.38 38.99 -11.77
CA GLU A 369 38.13 38.80 -13.02
C GLU A 369 37.58 39.69 -14.16
N SER A 370 36.25 39.75 -14.29
CA SER A 370 35.59 40.58 -15.31
C SER A 370 35.69 42.09 -15.02
N GLU A 371 35.74 42.49 -13.75
CA GLU A 371 35.78 43.90 -13.35
C GLU A 371 37.08 44.56 -13.80
N LYS A 372 38.20 43.82 -13.76
CA LYS A 372 39.48 44.28 -14.31
C LYS A 372 39.37 44.55 -15.82
N VAL A 373 38.76 43.63 -16.57
CA VAL A 373 38.55 43.77 -18.02
C VAL A 373 37.63 44.96 -18.31
N ILE A 374 36.55 45.13 -17.55
CA ILE A 374 35.62 46.26 -17.69
C ILE A 374 36.34 47.59 -17.46
N ASN A 375 37.11 47.71 -16.38
CA ASN A 375 37.85 48.94 -16.06
C ASN A 375 38.94 49.25 -17.10
N GLU A 376 39.68 48.24 -17.58
CA GLU A 376 40.69 48.41 -18.64
C GLU A 376 40.06 48.91 -19.96
N GLN A 377 38.90 48.37 -20.35
CA GLN A 377 38.21 48.81 -21.57
C GLN A 377 37.64 50.22 -21.43
N ILE A 378 37.06 50.56 -20.28
CA ILE A 378 36.59 51.91 -19.97
C ILE A 378 37.76 52.90 -20.04
N LEU A 379 38.88 52.59 -19.39
CA LEU A 379 40.06 53.46 -19.37
C LEU A 379 40.66 53.64 -20.77
N TYR A 380 40.77 52.55 -21.56
CA TYR A 380 41.24 52.62 -22.94
C TYR A 380 40.39 53.59 -23.78
N TYR A 381 39.06 53.55 -23.64
CA TYR A 381 38.16 54.43 -24.38
C TYR A 381 38.23 55.88 -23.92
N ILE A 382 38.32 56.13 -22.60
CA ILE A 382 38.49 57.49 -22.05
C ILE A 382 39.82 58.10 -22.52
N ILE A 383 40.92 57.33 -22.51
CA ILE A 383 42.23 57.79 -22.99
C ILE A 383 42.22 57.98 -24.52
N LYS A 384 41.56 57.09 -25.26
CA LYS A 384 41.40 57.25 -26.72
C LYS A 384 40.65 58.55 -27.05
N GLN A 385 39.61 58.89 -26.30
CA GLN A 385 38.91 60.16 -26.46
C GLN A 385 39.83 61.35 -26.12
N ALA A 386 40.54 61.29 -24.99
CA ALA A 386 41.49 62.34 -24.58
C ALA A 386 42.67 62.54 -25.55
N ASN A 387 43.05 61.52 -26.32
CA ASN A 387 44.11 61.60 -27.35
C ASN A 387 43.60 62.02 -28.74
N VAL A 388 42.29 61.88 -29.00
CA VAL A 388 41.65 62.34 -30.25
C VAL A 388 41.27 63.81 -30.14
N GLU A 389 40.91 64.28 -28.94
CA GLU A 389 40.71 65.69 -28.61
C GLU A 389 42.04 66.33 -28.17
N GLY A 390 42.91 66.60 -29.14
CA GLY A 390 44.10 67.40 -28.91
C GLY A 390 43.72 68.82 -28.48
N THR A 391 43.95 69.13 -27.20
CA THR A 391 44.02 70.50 -26.62
C THR A 391 42.70 71.28 -26.48
N SER A 392 42.55 71.91 -25.31
CA SER A 392 41.52 72.87 -24.88
C SER A 392 40.20 72.32 -24.34
N VAL A 393 40.17 72.13 -23.02
CA VAL A 393 38.94 72.12 -22.22
C VAL A 393 38.44 73.57 -22.14
N GLN A 394 37.41 73.92 -22.92
CA GLN A 394 36.45 74.99 -22.63
C GLN A 394 35.36 75.03 -23.72
N SER A 395 34.13 74.63 -23.38
CA SER A 395 32.94 75.48 -23.46
C SER A 395 31.67 74.65 -23.33
N ASP A 396 30.83 75.08 -22.39
CA ASP A 396 29.45 74.65 -22.18
C ASP A 396 28.60 74.79 -23.46
N THR A 397 28.26 73.69 -24.12
CA THR A 397 27.00 73.52 -24.88
C THR A 397 26.78 72.05 -25.27
N ASP A 398 25.63 71.49 -24.90
CA ASP A 398 25.01 70.24 -25.40
C ASP A 398 25.83 68.92 -25.42
N ASP A 399 26.60 68.68 -24.36
CA ASP A 399 27.46 67.51 -24.11
C ASP A 399 26.71 66.17 -23.81
N HIS A 400 25.38 66.14 -23.96
CA HIS A 400 24.57 64.96 -23.60
C HIS A 400 24.42 63.92 -24.71
N THR A 401 24.69 64.28 -25.96
CA THR A 401 24.46 63.39 -27.11
C THR A 401 25.71 62.58 -27.46
N GLU A 402 26.88 63.23 -27.50
CA GLU A 402 28.18 62.57 -27.75
C GLU A 402 28.54 61.59 -26.63
N THR A 403 28.35 62.00 -25.37
CA THR A 403 28.55 61.14 -24.19
C THR A 403 27.65 59.89 -24.23
N LYS A 404 26.43 59.99 -24.78
CA LYS A 404 25.52 58.83 -24.89
C LYS A 404 25.94 57.85 -25.97
N ASP A 405 26.53 58.32 -27.07
CA ASP A 405 26.96 57.47 -28.16
C ASP A 405 28.29 56.76 -27.85
N LEU A 406 29.23 57.46 -27.21
CA LEU A 406 30.44 56.84 -26.62
C LEU A 406 30.08 55.73 -25.63
N LEU A 407 29.07 55.96 -24.81
CA LEU A 407 28.65 55.03 -23.78
C LEU A 407 27.91 53.81 -24.37
N LYS A 408 27.25 53.94 -25.53
CA LYS A 408 26.75 52.78 -26.30
C LYS A 408 27.90 51.98 -26.91
N GLU A 409 28.93 52.63 -27.45
CA GLU A 409 30.10 51.93 -28.01
C GLU A 409 30.85 51.13 -26.94
N VAL A 410 31.12 51.74 -25.78
CA VAL A 410 31.77 51.08 -24.64
C VAL A 410 30.97 49.86 -24.18
N LEU A 411 29.64 49.97 -24.09
CA LEU A 411 28.78 48.85 -23.71
C LEU A 411 28.81 47.70 -24.73
N GLU A 412 28.88 48.00 -26.03
CA GLU A 412 28.96 46.97 -27.08
C GLU A 412 30.36 46.31 -27.12
N HIS A 413 31.43 47.08 -26.89
CA HIS A 413 32.80 46.55 -26.80
C HIS A 413 32.98 45.63 -25.58
N ILE A 414 32.46 46.03 -24.42
CA ILE A 414 32.47 45.20 -23.20
C ILE A 414 31.69 43.90 -23.42
N LYS A 415 30.54 43.98 -24.09
CA LYS A 415 29.72 42.82 -24.44
C LYS A 415 30.47 41.85 -25.37
N GLN A 416 31.21 42.35 -26.36
CA GLN A 416 32.05 41.53 -27.24
C GLN A 416 33.23 40.88 -26.50
N LYS A 417 33.97 41.65 -25.68
CA LYS A 417 35.15 41.15 -24.95
C LYS A 417 34.80 40.11 -23.89
N LEU A 418 33.67 40.26 -23.21
CA LEU A 418 33.17 39.29 -22.23
C LEU A 418 32.37 38.14 -22.86
N LYS A 419 32.25 38.11 -24.20
CA LYS A 419 31.52 37.10 -24.98
C LYS A 419 30.07 36.89 -24.52
N VAL A 420 29.38 37.97 -24.14
CA VAL A 420 28.00 37.89 -23.63
C VAL A 420 26.99 38.29 -24.68
N LYS A 421 25.90 37.52 -24.84
CA LYS A 421 24.86 37.81 -25.85
C LYS A 421 24.06 39.09 -25.54
N LYS A 422 23.76 39.38 -24.27
CA LYS A 422 23.04 40.59 -23.82
C LYS A 422 23.48 40.98 -22.40
N LEU A 423 23.70 42.27 -22.18
CA LEU A 423 23.94 42.84 -20.85
C LEU A 423 22.60 43.08 -20.12
N SER A 424 22.52 42.70 -18.84
CA SER A 424 21.39 43.05 -17.97
C SER A 424 21.30 44.57 -17.78
N GLN A 425 20.10 45.11 -17.54
CA GLN A 425 19.94 46.54 -17.24
C GLN A 425 20.73 46.95 -15.98
N GLU A 426 20.79 46.08 -14.98
CA GLU A 426 21.58 46.34 -13.75
C GLU A 426 23.08 46.39 -14.03
N ASP A 427 23.59 45.50 -14.89
CA ASP A 427 25.01 45.51 -15.27
C ASP A 427 25.35 46.73 -16.15
N LYS A 428 24.44 47.16 -17.03
CA LYS A 428 24.60 48.40 -17.81
C LYS A 428 24.72 49.62 -16.91
N MET A 429 23.84 49.75 -15.91
CA MET A 429 23.89 50.88 -14.96
C MET A 429 25.21 50.91 -14.20
N LYS A 430 25.70 49.76 -13.72
CA LYS A 430 26.99 49.68 -13.02
C LYS A 430 28.19 50.03 -13.91
N ILE A 431 28.17 49.63 -15.18
CA ILE A 431 29.21 50.02 -16.14
C ILE A 431 29.21 51.54 -16.36
N VAL A 432 28.02 52.16 -16.42
CA VAL A 432 27.88 53.62 -16.57
C VAL A 432 28.39 54.37 -15.33
N GLU A 433 28.07 53.89 -14.13
CA GLU A 433 28.60 54.45 -12.88
C GLU A 433 30.14 54.38 -12.86
N LYS A 434 30.71 53.20 -13.16
CA LYS A 434 32.17 53.01 -13.28
C LYS A 434 32.81 53.90 -14.34
N PHE A 435 32.14 54.10 -15.49
CA PHE A 435 32.62 55.00 -16.53
C PHE A 435 32.71 56.44 -16.04
N ASN A 436 31.68 56.93 -15.35
CA ASN A 436 31.67 58.28 -14.79
C ASN A 436 32.72 58.45 -13.68
N GLU A 437 32.88 57.45 -12.81
CA GLU A 437 33.92 57.45 -11.76
C GLU A 437 35.33 57.54 -12.38
N ILE A 438 35.65 56.67 -13.34
CA ILE A 438 36.97 56.66 -14.00
C ILE A 438 37.20 57.95 -14.79
N ASN A 439 36.18 58.48 -15.49
CA ASN A 439 36.29 59.73 -16.23
C ASN A 439 36.55 60.93 -15.30
N GLN A 440 35.88 60.99 -14.14
CA GLN A 440 36.17 62.01 -13.12
C GLN A 440 37.60 61.91 -12.58
N VAL A 441 38.11 60.69 -12.34
CA VAL A 441 39.49 60.49 -11.88
C VAL A 441 40.50 60.90 -12.96
N VAL A 442 40.26 60.55 -14.22
CA VAL A 442 41.12 60.96 -15.34
C VAL A 442 41.12 62.48 -15.50
N LYS A 443 39.95 63.14 -15.45
CA LYS A 443 39.84 64.61 -15.50
C LYS A 443 40.56 65.30 -14.32
N ARG A 444 40.49 64.74 -13.11
CA ARG A 444 41.23 65.28 -11.95
C ARG A 444 42.74 65.12 -12.12
N ASN A 445 43.19 63.97 -12.61
CA ASN A 445 44.61 63.71 -12.82
C ASN A 445 45.19 64.53 -13.97
N SER A 446 44.44 64.76 -15.07
CA SER A 446 44.90 65.62 -16.18
C SER A 446 45.09 67.08 -15.74
N VAL A 447 44.24 67.58 -14.83
CA VAL A 447 44.36 68.94 -14.26
C VAL A 447 45.57 69.05 -13.32
N GLN A 448 45.90 67.99 -12.56
CA GLN A 448 47.10 67.97 -11.70
C GLN A 448 48.41 67.93 -12.51
N THR A 449 48.45 67.20 -13.63
CA THR A 449 49.66 67.15 -14.48
C THR A 449 49.92 68.49 -15.20
N GLN A 450 48.88 69.23 -15.57
CA GLN A 450 49.00 70.60 -16.12
C GLN A 450 49.48 71.62 -15.07
N ALA A 451 49.14 71.44 -13.79
CA ALA A 451 49.61 72.28 -12.70
C ALA A 451 51.08 72.00 -12.29
N GLN A 452 51.66 70.88 -12.71
CA GLN A 452 53.06 70.51 -12.46
C GLN A 452 54.00 70.78 -13.67
N SER A 453 53.45 71.26 -14.79
CA SER A 453 54.21 71.58 -16.02
C SER A 453 54.23 73.09 -16.35
N VAL A 454 53.90 73.94 -15.38
CA VAL A 454 54.11 75.40 -15.39
C VAL A 454 55.32 75.76 -14.53
#